data_AF-A0A938F7P3-F1
#
_entry.id   AF-A0A938F7P3-F1
#
_cell.length_a   1.000
_cell.length_b   1.000
_cell.length_c   1.000
_cell.angle_alpha   90.00
_cell.angle_beta   90.00
_cell.angle_gamma   90.00
#
_symmetry.space_group_name_H-M   'P 1'
#
loop_
_entity.id
_entity.type
_entity.pdbx_description
1 polymer ?
#
loop_
_entity_poly.entity_id
_entity_poly.type
_entity_poly.pdbx_seq_one_letter_code
_entity_poly.pdbx_strand_id
1 'polypeptide(L)'
;MQIVAYINGTVVPLGVVGRLVSAEEGGTGAETGQEPKGPSPIAPEGKELLWGAGSFLVFFALMQIVLVPRVKRGMQARYEGVRSVHDQAVKTTDDARADLEAYQRALAAARAEGAGRVEAARRTVDSERTERLAEVNARIAEMRAVADREAAAARASANESIAEAVGRVATRAAELATGRAPSADNVRAAVDAALRAR
;
A
#
# COMPACT_ATOMS: atom_id res chain seq x y z
N MET A 1 12.80 -50.81 -0.03
CA MET A 1 12.71 -49.46 -0.63
C MET A 1 13.97 -49.26 -1.46
N GLN A 2 13.91 -49.48 -2.79
CA GLN A 2 15.05 -49.38 -3.70
C GLN A 2 15.12 -47.97 -4.30
N ILE A 3 16.27 -47.31 -4.19
CA ILE A 3 16.53 -46.01 -4.83
C ILE A 3 17.06 -46.27 -6.24
N VAL A 4 16.34 -45.79 -7.26
CA VAL A 4 16.65 -45.94 -8.69
C VAL A 4 17.25 -44.63 -9.21
N ALA A 5 18.40 -44.68 -9.89
CA ALA A 5 18.97 -43.54 -10.60
C ALA A 5 18.77 -43.72 -12.12
N TYR A 6 18.19 -42.70 -12.77
CA TYR A 6 17.91 -42.65 -14.20
C TYR A 6 19.01 -41.91 -14.95
N ILE A 7 19.60 -42.53 -15.97
CA ILE A 7 20.43 -41.85 -16.98
C ILE A 7 20.04 -42.41 -18.36
N ASN A 8 19.60 -41.56 -19.28
CA ASN A 8 19.21 -41.89 -20.67
C ASN A 8 18.17 -43.02 -20.82
N GLY A 9 17.05 -42.93 -20.12
CA GLY A 9 15.82 -43.67 -20.44
C GLY A 9 15.85 -45.20 -20.28
N THR A 10 16.93 -45.80 -19.77
CA THR A 10 17.04 -47.24 -19.58
C THR A 10 17.40 -47.57 -18.13
N VAL A 11 16.63 -48.44 -17.49
CA VAL A 11 16.83 -48.85 -16.09
C VAL A 11 17.85 -49.98 -16.04
N VAL A 12 19.01 -49.75 -15.39
CA VAL A 12 20.04 -50.79 -15.22
C VAL A 12 20.15 -51.17 -13.73
N PRO A 13 19.85 -52.42 -13.35
CA PRO A 13 20.00 -52.86 -11.96
C PRO A 13 21.47 -53.05 -11.58
N LEU A 14 21.79 -52.69 -10.33
CA LEU A 14 23.12 -52.69 -9.68
C LEU A 14 23.71 -54.11 -9.43
N GLY A 15 23.50 -55.05 -10.35
CA GLY A 15 23.84 -56.47 -10.20
C GLY A 15 24.81 -57.05 -11.24
N VAL A 16 25.36 -56.24 -12.16
CA VAL A 16 26.17 -56.75 -13.28
C VAL A 16 27.57 -56.12 -13.29
N VAL A 17 28.37 -56.41 -12.26
CA VAL A 17 29.84 -56.18 -12.31
C VAL A 17 30.63 -57.41 -11.81
N GLY A 18 29.98 -58.51 -11.41
CA GLY A 18 30.68 -59.60 -10.73
C GLY A 18 30.29 -61.00 -11.18
N ARG A 19 30.45 -61.36 -12.46
CA ARG A 19 30.57 -62.78 -12.88
C ARG A 19 30.95 -62.93 -14.37
N LEU A 20 32.23 -62.92 -14.70
CA LEU A 20 32.75 -63.63 -15.89
C LEU A 20 34.24 -63.95 -15.67
N VAL A 21 34.56 -64.83 -14.72
CA VAL A 21 35.79 -65.63 -14.77
C VAL A 21 35.52 -66.97 -14.05
N SER A 22 35.91 -68.05 -14.74
CA SER A 22 36.11 -69.44 -14.30
C SER A 22 34.91 -70.38 -14.20
N ALA A 23 34.76 -71.22 -15.24
CA ALA A 23 34.69 -72.67 -15.10
C ALA A 23 35.16 -73.31 -16.43
N GLU A 24 36.30 -73.99 -16.39
CA GLU A 24 36.73 -74.91 -17.45
C GLU A 24 36.12 -76.30 -17.21
N GLU A 25 35.68 -76.96 -18.28
CA GLU A 25 35.75 -78.40 -18.57
C GLU A 25 35.68 -78.52 -20.12
N GLY A 26 36.42 -79.32 -20.89
CA GLY A 26 37.43 -80.36 -20.69
C GLY A 26 37.51 -81.22 -21.97
N GLY A 27 38.73 -81.58 -22.43
CA GLY A 27 39.09 -82.68 -23.37
C GLY A 27 38.65 -82.55 -24.85
N THR A 28 39.39 -82.94 -25.90
CA THR A 28 40.44 -83.97 -26.18
C THR A 28 41.11 -83.63 -27.53
N GLY A 29 42.31 -84.07 -27.96
CA GLY A 29 43.37 -84.94 -27.44
C GLY A 29 44.73 -84.57 -28.11
N ALA A 30 45.86 -84.82 -27.43
CA ALA A 30 46.92 -85.81 -27.75
C ALA A 30 47.82 -85.41 -28.96
N GLU A 31 49.17 -85.39 -28.95
CA GLU A 31 50.18 -86.24 -28.31
C GLU A 31 51.57 -85.57 -28.16
N THR A 32 52.29 -86.00 -27.10
CA THR A 32 53.74 -86.22 -26.89
C THR A 32 54.82 -85.12 -27.05
N GLY A 33 55.54 -84.84 -25.95
CA GLY A 33 56.91 -84.30 -25.94
C GLY A 33 57.37 -83.55 -24.67
N GLN A 34 58.06 -84.25 -23.75
CA GLN A 34 59.00 -83.86 -22.67
C GLN A 34 59.12 -82.39 -22.15
N GLU A 35 59.09 -82.21 -20.81
CA GLU A 35 59.41 -80.99 -20.02
C GLU A 35 60.89 -80.52 -20.15
N PRO A 36 61.20 -79.21 -20.02
CA PRO A 36 61.14 -78.46 -18.76
C PRO A 36 60.03 -77.41 -18.79
N LYS A 37 59.26 -77.27 -17.70
CA LYS A 37 58.19 -76.25 -17.62
C LYS A 37 58.78 -74.84 -17.56
N GLY A 38 58.95 -74.27 -18.76
CA GLY A 38 59.19 -72.86 -18.99
C GLY A 38 58.01 -72.00 -18.54
N PRO A 39 58.19 -70.66 -18.49
CA PRO A 39 57.23 -69.72 -17.94
C PRO A 39 55.83 -69.87 -18.56
N SER A 40 54.79 -69.81 -17.73
CA SER A 40 53.39 -69.99 -18.10
C SER A 40 52.97 -69.17 -19.33
N PRO A 41 52.31 -69.74 -20.35
CA PRO A 41 51.97 -69.09 -21.63
C PRO A 41 50.99 -67.89 -21.58
N ILE A 42 50.60 -67.43 -20.38
CA ILE A 42 49.61 -66.37 -20.17
C ILE A 42 50.08 -65.36 -19.10
N ALA A 43 51.16 -65.66 -18.36
CA ALA A 43 51.66 -64.78 -17.31
C ALA A 43 52.72 -63.83 -17.89
N PRO A 44 52.52 -62.50 -17.82
CA PRO A 44 53.51 -61.55 -18.31
C PRO A 44 54.83 -61.69 -17.55
N GLU A 45 55.94 -61.53 -18.25
CA GLU A 45 57.25 -61.63 -17.63
C GLU A 45 57.49 -60.43 -16.69
N GLY A 46 58.17 -60.62 -15.56
CA GLY A 46 58.28 -59.59 -14.51
C GLY A 46 58.83 -58.22 -14.97
N LYS A 47 59.65 -58.20 -16.04
CA LYS A 47 60.14 -56.95 -16.64
C LYS A 47 59.05 -56.15 -17.37
N GLU A 48 58.07 -56.83 -17.98
CA GLU A 48 56.96 -56.20 -18.69
C GLU A 48 55.98 -55.58 -17.69
N LEU A 49 55.76 -56.27 -16.57
CA LEU A 49 55.03 -55.74 -15.43
C LEU A 49 55.71 -54.50 -14.85
N LEU A 50 57.04 -54.48 -14.71
CA LEU A 50 57.76 -53.33 -14.16
C LEU A 50 57.67 -52.11 -15.10
N TRP A 51 57.87 -52.29 -16.40
CA TRP A 51 57.77 -51.20 -17.38
C TRP A 51 56.32 -50.71 -17.57
N GLY A 52 55.35 -51.62 -17.58
CA GLY A 52 53.92 -51.30 -17.65
C GLY A 52 53.42 -50.58 -16.40
N ALA A 53 53.73 -51.11 -15.22
CA ALA A 53 53.37 -50.48 -13.95
C ALA A 53 54.07 -49.13 -13.76
N GLY A 54 55.36 -49.02 -14.13
CA GLY A 54 56.09 -47.76 -14.10
C GLY A 54 55.44 -46.68 -14.98
N SER A 55 55.12 -47.03 -16.24
CA SER A 55 54.44 -46.12 -17.17
C SER A 55 53.05 -45.72 -16.67
N PHE A 56 52.28 -46.69 -16.13
CA PHE A 56 50.98 -46.44 -15.52
C PHE A 56 51.08 -45.50 -14.32
N LEU A 57 52.05 -45.70 -13.43
CA LEU A 57 52.24 -44.86 -12.25
C LEU A 57 52.65 -43.43 -12.61
N VAL A 58 53.52 -43.25 -13.61
CA VAL A 58 53.89 -41.92 -14.11
C VAL A 58 52.66 -41.21 -14.69
N PHE A 59 51.87 -41.91 -15.51
CA PHE A 59 50.62 -41.35 -16.04
C PHE A 59 49.60 -41.03 -14.94
N PHE A 60 49.46 -41.93 -13.95
CA PHE A 60 48.59 -41.73 -12.80
C PHE A 60 49.01 -40.50 -11.98
N ALA A 61 50.30 -40.32 -11.73
CA ALA A 61 50.82 -39.15 -11.05
C ALA A 61 50.51 -37.86 -11.83
N LEU A 62 50.68 -37.87 -13.16
CA LEU A 62 50.33 -36.73 -14.01
C LEU A 62 48.83 -36.41 -13.92
N MET A 63 47.97 -37.44 -13.96
CA MET A 63 46.52 -37.28 -13.81
C MET A 63 46.16 -36.69 -12.43
N GLN A 64 46.80 -37.17 -11.37
CA GLN A 64 46.57 -36.70 -10.02
C GLN A 64 46.99 -35.22 -9.84
N ILE A 65 48.12 -34.82 -10.43
CA ILE A 65 48.66 -33.46 -10.29
C ILE A 65 47.95 -32.47 -11.21
N VAL A 66 47.46 -32.90 -12.37
CA VAL A 66 46.95 -31.98 -13.42
C VAL A 66 45.45 -32.06 -13.61
N LEU A 67 44.87 -33.26 -13.71
CA LEU A 67 43.46 -33.45 -14.05
C LEU A 67 42.55 -33.23 -12.83
N VAL A 68 42.86 -33.89 -11.71
CA VAL A 68 42.06 -33.79 -10.47
C VAL A 68 41.89 -32.35 -9.98
N PRO A 69 42.93 -31.51 -9.87
CA PRO A 69 42.72 -30.12 -9.43
C PRO A 69 41.91 -29.30 -10.42
N ARG A 70 41.97 -29.58 -11.74
CA ARG A 70 41.12 -28.89 -12.72
C ARG A 70 39.65 -29.25 -12.58
N VAL A 71 39.34 -30.54 -12.39
CA VAL A 71 37.95 -30.99 -12.16
C VAL A 71 37.42 -30.42 -10.84
N LYS A 72 38.22 -30.45 -9.77
CA LYS A 72 37.83 -29.90 -8.46
C LYS A 72 37.54 -28.40 -8.54
N ARG A 73 38.39 -27.62 -9.25
CA ARG A 73 38.15 -26.19 -9.48
C ARG A 73 36.86 -25.93 -10.26
N GLY A 74 36.60 -26.70 -11.32
CA GLY A 74 35.36 -26.55 -12.10
C GLY A 74 34.11 -26.84 -11.26
N MET A 75 34.17 -27.88 -10.44
CA MET A 75 33.08 -28.24 -9.52
C MET A 75 32.87 -27.18 -8.43
N GLN A 76 33.94 -26.66 -7.82
CA GLN A 76 33.87 -25.56 -6.85
C GLN A 76 33.28 -24.29 -7.47
N ALA A 77 33.76 -23.89 -8.65
CA ALA A 77 33.25 -22.72 -9.36
C ALA A 77 31.74 -22.84 -9.66
N ARG A 78 31.25 -24.05 -10.01
CA ARG A 78 29.82 -24.30 -10.19
C ARG A 78 29.04 -24.18 -8.88
N TYR A 79 29.54 -24.75 -7.79
CA TYR A 79 28.88 -24.65 -6.48
C TYR A 79 28.83 -23.21 -5.98
N GLU A 80 29.93 -22.48 -6.06
CA GLU A 80 30.00 -21.06 -5.70
C GLU A 80 29.10 -20.20 -6.59
N GLY A 81 29.05 -20.49 -7.89
CA GLY A 81 28.13 -19.83 -8.83
C GLY A 81 26.67 -20.04 -8.47
N VAL A 82 26.25 -21.29 -8.22
CA VAL A 82 24.87 -21.60 -7.81
C VAL A 82 24.53 -20.94 -6.47
N ARG A 83 25.46 -21.01 -5.50
CA ARG A 83 25.24 -20.41 -4.18
C ARG A 83 25.11 -18.91 -4.26
N SER A 84 25.99 -18.25 -5.01
CA SER A 84 25.96 -16.79 -5.17
C SER A 84 24.71 -16.30 -5.91
N VAL A 85 24.25 -17.01 -6.94
CA VAL A 85 22.99 -16.66 -7.64
C VAL A 85 21.78 -16.87 -6.72
N HIS A 86 21.76 -17.96 -5.94
CA HIS A 86 20.71 -18.18 -4.96
C HIS A 86 20.67 -17.06 -3.90
N ASP A 87 21.83 -16.72 -3.33
CA ASP A 87 21.91 -15.68 -2.29
C ASP A 87 21.54 -14.29 -2.85
N GLN A 88 21.92 -13.98 -4.10
CA GLN A 88 21.48 -12.76 -4.79
C GLN A 88 19.98 -12.74 -5.06
N ALA A 89 19.37 -13.89 -5.43
CA ALA A 89 17.94 -13.99 -5.67
C ALA A 89 17.13 -13.81 -4.37
N VAL A 90 17.59 -14.42 -3.27
CA VAL A 90 17.01 -14.23 -1.94
C VAL A 90 17.11 -12.76 -1.54
N LYS A 91 18.30 -12.17 -1.64
CA LYS A 91 18.50 -10.75 -1.31
C LYS A 91 17.59 -9.83 -2.12
N THR A 92 17.53 -10.01 -3.45
CA THR A 92 16.64 -9.23 -4.31
C THR A 92 15.16 -9.38 -3.90
N THR A 93 14.75 -10.59 -3.52
CA THR A 93 13.38 -10.85 -3.06
C THR A 93 13.09 -10.16 -1.74
N ASP A 94 14.04 -10.19 -0.80
CA ASP A 94 13.89 -9.55 0.51
C ASP A 94 13.92 -8.03 0.39
N ASP A 95 14.80 -7.47 -0.44
CA ASP A 95 14.85 -6.03 -0.75
C ASP A 95 13.51 -5.58 -1.39
N ALA A 96 12.98 -6.33 -2.36
CA ALA A 96 11.69 -6.02 -2.97
C ALA A 96 10.50 -6.10 -1.98
N ARG A 97 10.54 -7.04 -1.02
CA ARG A 97 9.54 -7.12 0.05
C ARG A 97 9.65 -5.92 0.99
N ALA A 98 10.86 -5.52 1.37
CA ALA A 98 11.10 -4.35 2.20
C ALA A 98 10.61 -3.06 1.52
N ASP A 99 10.85 -2.91 0.22
CA ASP A 99 10.35 -1.79 -0.59
C ASP A 99 8.82 -1.78 -0.65
N LEU A 100 8.18 -2.94 -0.83
CA LEU A 100 6.74 -3.06 -0.82
C LEU A 100 6.15 -2.65 0.55
N GLU A 101 6.74 -3.11 1.65
CA GLU A 101 6.32 -2.73 3.00
C GLU A 101 6.51 -1.23 3.27
N ALA A 102 7.62 -0.64 2.81
CA ALA A 102 7.85 0.80 2.90
C ALA A 102 6.81 1.58 2.09
N TYR A 103 6.52 1.15 0.87
CA TYR A 103 5.50 1.77 0.01
C TYR A 103 4.10 1.68 0.62
N GLN A 104 3.71 0.50 1.14
CA GLN A 104 2.42 0.32 1.80
C GLN A 104 2.28 1.20 3.05
N ARG A 105 3.34 1.33 3.85
CA ARG A 105 3.38 2.26 4.99
C ARG A 105 3.23 3.71 4.55
N ALA A 106 3.95 4.14 3.52
CA ALA A 106 3.85 5.49 2.97
C ALA A 106 2.43 5.77 2.46
N LEU A 107 1.81 4.81 1.78
CA LEU A 107 0.45 4.92 1.26
C LEU A 107 -0.59 4.99 2.40
N ALA A 108 -0.43 4.19 3.46
CA ALA A 108 -1.29 4.26 4.63
C ALA A 108 -1.16 5.61 5.36
N ALA A 109 0.07 6.10 5.54
CA ALA A 109 0.33 7.41 6.13
C ALA A 109 -0.28 8.54 5.31
N ALA A 110 -0.10 8.54 3.98
CA ALA A 110 -0.68 9.55 3.09
C ALA A 110 -2.22 9.54 3.12
N ARG A 111 -2.86 8.36 3.20
CA ARG A 111 -4.31 8.26 3.36
C ARG A 111 -4.79 8.81 4.70
N ALA A 112 -4.09 8.49 5.79
CA ALA A 112 -4.42 8.99 7.12
C ALA A 112 -4.26 10.52 7.20
N GLU A 113 -3.20 11.06 6.62
CA GLU A 113 -2.97 12.50 6.53
C GLU A 113 -4.04 13.19 5.67
N GLY A 114 -4.36 12.62 4.50
CA GLY A 114 -5.41 13.13 3.63
C GLY A 114 -6.77 13.17 4.33
N ALA A 115 -7.16 12.09 5.00
CA ALA A 115 -8.38 12.03 5.80
C ALA A 115 -8.37 13.07 6.94
N GLY A 116 -7.23 13.21 7.63
CA GLY A 116 -7.06 14.22 8.69
C GLY A 116 -7.21 15.65 8.17
N ARG A 117 -6.65 15.97 7.00
CA ARG A 117 -6.79 17.29 6.36
C ARG A 117 -8.24 17.58 5.95
N VAL A 118 -8.95 16.60 5.40
CA VAL A 118 -10.37 16.75 5.02
C VAL A 118 -11.23 17.00 6.25
N GLU A 119 -11.02 16.25 7.33
CA GLU A 119 -11.77 16.44 8.58
C GLU A 119 -11.45 17.78 9.25
N ALA A 120 -10.18 18.20 9.25
CA ALA A 120 -9.80 19.54 9.73
C ALA A 120 -10.49 20.64 8.91
N ALA A 121 -10.48 20.54 7.57
CA ALA A 121 -11.13 21.51 6.70
C ALA A 121 -12.66 21.56 6.93
N ARG A 122 -13.31 20.41 7.11
CA ARG A 122 -14.75 20.33 7.45
C ARG A 122 -15.05 21.08 8.74
N ARG A 123 -14.29 20.81 9.82
CA ARG A 123 -14.47 21.50 11.11
C ARG A 123 -14.30 23.01 10.99
N THR A 124 -13.28 23.47 10.25
CA THR A 124 -13.07 24.90 10.03
C THR A 124 -14.25 25.53 9.28
N VAL A 125 -14.70 24.89 8.18
CA VAL A 125 -15.85 25.39 7.41
C VAL A 125 -17.12 25.43 8.25
N ASP A 126 -17.37 24.41 9.08
CA ASP A 126 -18.55 24.37 9.93
C ASP A 126 -18.51 25.44 11.05
N SER A 127 -17.33 25.70 11.62
CA SER A 127 -17.11 26.79 12.58
C SER A 127 -17.38 28.14 11.93
N GLU A 128 -16.74 28.42 10.78
CA GLU A 128 -16.93 29.67 10.06
C GLU A 128 -18.39 29.87 9.63
N ARG A 129 -19.07 28.81 9.18
CA ARG A 129 -20.50 28.87 8.85
C ARG A 129 -21.33 29.26 10.07
N THR A 130 -21.07 28.64 11.22
CA THR A 130 -21.80 28.92 12.46
C THR A 130 -21.58 30.36 12.92
N GLU A 131 -20.32 30.83 12.88
CA GLU A 131 -19.96 32.21 13.23
C GLU A 131 -20.62 33.23 12.30
N ARG A 132 -20.53 33.03 10.97
CA ARG A 132 -21.17 33.92 9.99
C ARG A 132 -22.69 33.92 10.12
N LEU A 133 -23.31 32.77 10.38
CA LEU A 133 -24.76 32.71 10.62
C LEU A 133 -25.14 33.47 11.90
N ALA A 134 -24.36 33.34 12.97
CA ALA A 134 -24.58 34.10 14.20
C ALA A 134 -24.45 35.62 13.96
N GLU A 135 -23.41 36.05 13.24
CA GLU A 135 -23.18 37.46 12.89
C GLU A 135 -24.34 38.02 12.04
N VAL A 136 -24.73 37.31 10.98
CA VAL A 136 -25.83 37.73 10.10
C VAL A 136 -27.15 37.79 10.87
N ASN A 137 -27.44 36.82 11.74
CA ASN A 137 -28.64 36.84 12.57
C ASN A 137 -28.65 38.02 13.54
N ALA A 138 -27.50 38.32 14.17
CA ALA A 138 -27.36 39.49 15.04
C ALA A 138 -27.61 40.81 14.26
N ARG A 139 -27.02 40.93 13.07
CA ARG A 139 -27.22 42.10 12.20
C ARG A 139 -28.68 42.23 11.74
N ILE A 140 -29.35 41.13 11.40
CA ILE A 140 -30.77 41.15 11.05
C ILE A 140 -31.62 41.59 12.25
N ALA A 141 -31.32 41.10 13.45
CA ALA A 141 -32.04 41.51 14.67
C ALA A 141 -31.86 43.00 14.95
N GLU A 142 -30.65 43.54 14.78
CA GLU A 142 -30.37 44.96 14.92
C GLU A 142 -31.12 45.80 13.88
N MET A 143 -31.07 45.42 12.59
CA MET A 143 -31.80 46.13 11.54
C MET A 143 -33.32 46.12 11.78
N ARG A 144 -33.87 45.01 12.29
CA ARG A 144 -35.29 44.94 12.69
C ARG A 144 -35.59 45.90 13.84
N ALA A 145 -34.76 45.93 14.88
CA ALA A 145 -34.94 46.85 16.00
C ALA A 145 -34.82 48.33 15.60
N VAL A 146 -33.98 48.66 14.62
CA VAL A 146 -33.94 50.00 14.02
C VAL A 146 -35.22 50.30 13.24
N ALA A 147 -35.63 49.41 12.34
CA ALA A 147 -36.85 49.58 11.56
C ALA A 147 -38.11 49.70 12.44
N ASP A 148 -38.21 48.93 13.53
CA ASP A 148 -39.32 49.01 14.47
C ASP A 148 -39.37 50.35 15.19
N ARG A 149 -38.21 50.91 15.57
CA ARG A 149 -38.11 52.26 16.16
C ARG A 149 -38.50 53.35 15.17
N GLU A 150 -38.03 53.26 13.94
CA GLU A 150 -38.40 54.19 12.86
C GLU A 150 -39.89 54.11 12.54
N ALA A 151 -40.46 52.90 12.46
CA ALA A 151 -41.88 52.70 12.24
C ALA A 151 -42.73 53.25 13.40
N ALA A 152 -42.29 53.06 14.65
CA ALA A 152 -42.96 53.63 15.81
C ALA A 152 -42.93 55.18 15.78
N ALA A 153 -41.78 55.78 15.46
CA ALA A 153 -41.64 57.22 15.31
C ALA A 153 -42.50 57.79 14.17
N ALA A 154 -42.51 57.13 13.01
CA ALA A 154 -43.33 57.51 11.87
C ALA A 154 -44.83 57.44 12.19
N ARG A 155 -45.28 56.39 12.91
CA ARG A 155 -46.67 56.27 13.40
C ARG A 155 -47.02 57.39 14.39
N ALA A 156 -46.12 57.72 15.32
CA ALA A 156 -46.35 58.81 16.26
C ALA A 156 -46.52 60.17 15.54
N SER A 157 -45.63 60.48 14.59
CA SER A 157 -45.71 61.71 13.79
C SER A 157 -46.96 61.75 12.89
N ALA A 158 -47.35 60.62 12.30
CA ALA A 158 -48.59 60.52 11.53
C ALA A 158 -49.82 60.76 12.41
N ASN A 159 -49.85 60.20 13.61
CA ASN A 159 -50.95 60.40 14.56
C ASN A 159 -51.05 61.86 15.02
N GLU A 160 -49.93 62.53 15.26
CA GLU A 160 -49.88 63.96 15.58
C GLU A 160 -50.46 64.80 14.44
N SER A 161 -50.01 64.53 13.20
CA SER A 161 -50.52 65.21 12.00
C SER A 161 -52.03 65.01 11.79
N ILE A 162 -52.53 63.79 12.06
CA ILE A 162 -53.96 63.47 12.02
C ILE A 162 -54.72 64.23 13.12
N ALA A 163 -54.21 64.25 14.35
CA ALA A 163 -54.83 64.96 15.47
C ALA A 163 -54.95 66.46 15.19
N GLU A 164 -53.91 67.07 14.62
CA GLU A 164 -53.95 68.47 14.20
C GLU A 164 -54.99 68.72 13.09
N ALA A 165 -55.02 67.88 12.06
CA ALA A 165 -55.96 68.02 10.95
C ALA A 165 -57.42 67.86 11.40
N VAL A 166 -57.69 66.83 12.22
CA VAL A 166 -59.02 66.58 12.81
C VAL A 166 -59.39 67.72 13.75
N GLY A 167 -58.46 68.23 14.56
CA GLY A 167 -58.68 69.37 15.45
C GLY A 167 -59.09 70.63 14.70
N ARG A 168 -58.45 70.93 13.56
CA ARG A 168 -58.86 72.06 12.69
C ARG A 168 -60.28 71.87 12.14
N VAL A 169 -60.60 70.68 11.65
CA VAL A 169 -61.94 70.37 11.11
C VAL A 169 -63.02 70.44 12.21
N ALA A 170 -62.76 69.87 13.38
CA ALA A 170 -63.68 69.86 14.51
C ALA A 170 -63.93 71.27 15.07
N THR A 171 -62.88 72.09 15.20
CA THR A 171 -63.01 73.51 15.60
C THR A 171 -63.91 74.25 14.63
N ARG A 172 -63.66 74.10 13.32
CA ARG A 172 -64.45 74.79 12.29
C ARG A 172 -65.92 74.32 12.28
N ALA A 173 -66.17 73.03 12.45
CA ALA A 173 -67.52 72.49 12.53
C ALA A 173 -68.27 73.00 13.77
N ALA A 174 -67.61 73.07 14.93
CA ALA A 174 -68.21 73.57 16.16
C ALA A 174 -68.51 75.08 16.12
N GLU A 175 -67.64 75.89 15.51
CA GLU A 175 -67.89 77.31 15.23
C GLU A 175 -69.15 77.50 14.37
N LEU A 176 -69.28 76.73 13.29
CA LEU A 176 -70.43 76.79 12.39
C LEU A 176 -71.73 76.37 13.08
N ALA A 177 -71.68 75.38 13.98
CA ALA A 177 -72.85 74.85 14.67
C ALA A 177 -73.33 75.72 15.85
N THR A 178 -72.39 76.32 16.59
CA THR A 178 -72.69 77.04 17.86
C THR A 178 -72.61 78.56 17.73
N GLY A 179 -72.03 79.07 16.64
CA GLY A 179 -71.79 80.49 16.42
C GLY A 179 -70.68 81.10 17.30
N ARG A 180 -69.95 80.29 18.08
CA ARG A 180 -68.81 80.72 18.91
C ARG A 180 -67.63 79.78 18.73
N ALA A 181 -66.41 80.32 18.84
CA ALA A 181 -65.20 79.52 18.78
C ALA A 181 -65.05 78.66 20.05
N PRO A 182 -64.88 77.33 19.93
CA PRO A 182 -64.59 76.48 21.08
C PRO A 182 -63.15 76.70 21.56
N SER A 183 -62.89 76.47 22.85
CA SER A 183 -61.53 76.54 23.40
C SER A 183 -60.63 75.43 22.86
N ALA A 184 -59.39 75.76 22.47
CA ALA A 184 -58.44 74.82 21.88
C ALA A 184 -58.15 73.59 22.76
N ASP A 185 -58.10 73.76 24.09
CA ASP A 185 -57.80 72.66 25.02
C ASP A 185 -58.92 71.61 25.05
N ASN A 186 -60.19 72.04 25.02
CA ASN A 186 -61.35 71.13 24.96
C ASN A 186 -61.39 70.38 23.63
N VAL A 187 -61.04 71.03 22.51
CA VAL A 187 -60.98 70.36 21.20
C VAL A 187 -59.86 69.32 21.19
N ARG A 188 -58.65 69.64 21.68
CA ARG A 188 -57.55 68.66 21.80
C ARG A 188 -57.94 67.48 22.68
N ALA A 189 -58.48 67.74 23.87
CA ALA A 189 -58.89 66.68 24.78
C ALA A 189 -59.96 65.74 24.17
N ALA A 190 -60.92 66.30 23.42
CA ALA A 190 -61.94 65.51 22.73
C ALA A 190 -61.38 64.68 21.57
N VAL A 191 -60.48 65.25 20.76
CA VAL A 191 -59.80 64.54 19.67
C VAL A 191 -58.90 63.42 20.22
N ASP A 192 -58.13 63.68 21.27
CA ASP A 192 -57.27 62.68 21.91
C ASP A 192 -58.07 61.56 22.57
N ALA A 193 -59.25 61.87 23.13
CA ALA A 193 -60.16 60.86 23.65
C ALA A 193 -60.74 59.99 22.52
N ALA A 194 -61.12 60.60 21.39
CA ALA A 194 -61.65 59.89 20.22
C ALA A 194 -60.59 59.01 19.55
N LEU A 195 -59.34 59.47 19.45
CA LEU A 195 -58.23 58.71 18.88
C LEU A 195 -57.82 57.52 19.77
N ARG A 196 -57.95 57.63 21.10
CA ARG A 196 -57.66 56.53 22.04
C ARG A 196 -58.77 55.48 22.13
N ALA A 197 -59.99 55.81 21.73
CA ALA A 197 -61.14 54.91 21.78
C ALA A 197 -61.21 53.92 20.60
N ARG A 198 -60.29 54.04 19.63
CA ARG A 198 -60.22 53.22 18.40
C ARG A 198 -59.06 52.24 18.46
#